data_AF-A0A9E1SUX1-F1
#
_entry.id   AF-A0A9E1SUX1-F1
#
_cell.length_a   1.000
_cell.length_b   1.000
_cell.length_c   1.000
_cell.angle_alpha   90.00
_cell.angle_beta   90.00
_cell.angle_gamma   90.00
#
_symmetry.space_group_name_H-M   'P 1'
#
loop_
_entity.id
_entity.type
_entity.pdbx_description
1 polymer ?
#
loop_
_entity_poly.entity_id
_entity_poly.type
_entity_poly.pdbx_seq_one_letter_code
_entity_poly.pdbx_strand_id
1 'polypeptide(L)'
;MYRYDEFDHTLVRERVEQFRDQVTRRLDGQLSEEQFKPLRLMNGLYLQLNAYMLRVAIPYGVLAAAQMRKLAELARVYDRGYGHFTTRQNIQFNWPMLEDVPDMLAELASVEMHAIQTSGNCIRNVTADPFAGVAADEIEDPRVWAEIVRQWS
;
A
#
# COMPACT_ATOMS: atom_id res chain seq x y z
N MET A 1 4.95 -14.61 -8.85
CA MET A 1 4.59 -13.48 -7.96
C MET A 1 5.74 -12.51 -8.03
N TYR A 2 5.46 -11.21 -8.17
CA TYR A 2 6.49 -10.18 -8.17
C TYR A 2 7.35 -10.32 -6.90
N ARG A 3 8.66 -10.44 -7.11
CA ARG A 3 9.65 -10.59 -6.05
C ARG A 3 10.55 -9.37 -6.13
N TYR A 4 10.76 -8.72 -5.00
CA TYR A 4 11.55 -7.51 -4.96
C TYR A 4 13.01 -7.88 -5.23
N ASP A 5 13.67 -7.06 -6.03
CA ASP A 5 15.12 -7.07 -6.10
C ASP A 5 15.72 -6.13 -5.04
N GLU A 6 17.05 -6.05 -4.99
CA GLU A 6 17.75 -5.19 -4.04
C GLU A 6 17.41 -3.71 -4.21
N PHE A 7 17.13 -3.29 -5.45
CA PHE A 7 16.74 -1.92 -5.77
C PHE A 7 15.35 -1.62 -5.22
N ASP A 8 14.37 -2.51 -5.45
CA ASP A 8 13.01 -2.38 -4.93
C ASP A 8 12.99 -2.32 -3.39
N HIS A 9 13.73 -3.21 -2.73
CA HIS A 9 13.87 -3.20 -1.27
C HIS A 9 14.45 -1.89 -0.75
N THR A 10 15.51 -1.40 -1.41
CA THR A 10 16.16 -0.14 -1.03
C THR A 10 15.22 1.05 -1.22
N LEU A 11 14.57 1.13 -2.37
CA LEU A 11 13.62 2.19 -2.70
C LEU A 11 12.47 2.27 -1.69
N VAL A 12 11.85 1.13 -1.37
CA VAL A 12 10.72 1.11 -0.42
C VAL A 12 11.20 1.50 0.98
N ARG A 13 12.35 0.99 1.44
CA ARG A 13 12.93 1.37 2.74
C ARG A 13 13.22 2.87 2.83
N GLU A 14 13.87 3.44 1.81
CA GLU A 14 14.18 4.87 1.79
C GLU A 14 12.92 5.74 1.79
N ARG A 15 11.87 5.32 1.08
CA ARG A 15 10.57 6.00 1.13
C ARG A 15 9.92 5.93 2.50
N VAL A 16 10.02 4.81 3.20
CA VAL A 16 9.52 4.69 4.58
C VAL A 16 10.25 5.66 5.49
N GLU A 17 11.57 5.71 5.43
CA GLU A 17 12.38 6.65 6.25
C GLU A 17 12.08 8.12 5.90
N GLN A 18 11.93 8.42 4.61
CA GLN A 18 11.51 9.76 4.17
C GLN A 18 10.13 10.12 4.75
N PHE A 19 9.16 9.22 4.70
CA PHE A 19 7.82 9.49 5.22
C PHE A 19 7.83 9.60 6.75
N ARG A 20 8.68 8.84 7.44
CA ARG A 20 8.90 8.96 8.89
C ARG A 20 9.34 10.37 9.27
N ASP A 21 10.34 10.94 8.61
CA ASP A 21 10.77 12.33 8.83
C ASP A 21 9.62 13.32 8.60
N GLN A 22 8.85 13.14 7.52
CA GLN A 22 7.71 13.99 7.20
C GLN A 22 6.60 13.94 8.27
N VAL A 23 6.35 12.74 8.83
CA VAL A 23 5.40 12.55 9.93
C VAL A 23 5.92 13.22 11.20
N THR A 24 7.19 13.03 11.57
CA THR A 24 7.80 13.71 12.74
C THR A 24 7.66 15.22 12.62
N ARG A 25 8.03 15.80 11.49
CA ARG A 25 7.91 17.25 11.23
C ARG A 25 6.46 17.74 11.25
N ARG A 26 5.50 16.89 10.86
CA ARG A 26 4.06 17.20 10.95
C ARG A 26 3.57 17.20 12.40
N LEU A 27 4.04 16.27 13.23
CA LEU A 27 3.70 16.17 14.65
C LEU A 27 4.34 17.31 15.45
N ASP A 28 5.56 17.70 15.12
CA ASP A 28 6.29 18.81 15.74
C ASP A 28 5.82 20.21 15.27
N GLY A 29 4.85 20.27 14.35
CA GLY A 29 4.29 21.52 13.82
C GLY A 29 5.17 22.25 12.80
N GLN A 30 6.27 21.66 12.35
CA GLN A 30 7.15 22.21 11.30
C GLN A 30 6.55 22.09 9.90
N LEU A 31 5.62 21.15 9.69
CA LEU A 31 4.83 20.97 8.48
C LEU A 31 3.35 21.26 8.77
N SER A 32 2.75 22.20 8.05
CA SER A 32 1.30 22.43 8.11
C SER A 32 0.53 21.26 7.48
N GLU A 33 -0.77 21.12 7.78
CA GLU A 33 -1.60 20.10 7.13
C GLU A 33 -1.67 20.30 5.60
N GLU A 34 -1.67 21.54 5.11
CA GLU A 34 -1.68 21.82 3.67
C GLU A 34 -0.40 21.34 2.98
N GLN A 35 0.76 21.54 3.63
CA GLN A 35 2.05 21.08 3.13
C GLN A 35 2.19 19.55 3.25
N PHE A 36 1.62 18.96 4.30
CA PHE A 36 1.68 17.53 4.56
C PHE A 36 0.73 16.73 3.67
N LYS A 37 -0.43 17.30 3.30
CA LYS A 37 -1.45 16.65 2.46
C LYS A 37 -0.88 15.96 1.21
N PRO A 38 -0.11 16.61 0.32
CA PRO A 38 0.46 15.92 -0.84
C PRO A 38 1.39 14.77 -0.44
N LEU A 39 2.18 14.93 0.62
CA LEU A 39 3.16 13.94 1.09
C LEU A 39 2.48 12.66 1.60
N ARG A 40 1.44 12.79 2.44
CA ARG A 40 0.68 11.64 2.94
C ARG A 40 -0.13 10.95 1.84
N LEU A 41 -0.65 11.71 0.87
CA LEU A 41 -1.38 11.12 -0.25
C LEU A 41 -0.46 10.31 -1.17
N MET A 42 0.82 10.70 -1.35
CA MET A 42 1.78 9.87 -2.11
C MET A 42 2.09 8.53 -1.42
N ASN A 43 1.86 8.43 -0.11
CA ASN A 43 2.02 7.23 0.70
C ASN A 43 0.70 6.50 0.99
N GLY A 44 -0.36 6.81 0.23
CA GLY A 44 -1.64 6.11 0.36
C GLY A 44 -2.45 6.47 1.62
N LEU A 45 -2.06 7.53 2.34
CA LEU A 45 -2.63 7.93 3.62
C LEU A 45 -3.61 9.11 3.46
N TYR A 46 -4.89 8.83 3.62
CA TYR A 46 -5.97 9.80 3.60
C TYR A 46 -6.33 10.25 5.01
N LEU A 47 -6.65 11.52 5.22
CA LEU A 47 -7.34 11.99 6.41
C LEU A 47 -8.85 11.96 6.12
N GLN A 48 -9.58 11.08 6.79
CA GLN A 48 -11.04 11.09 6.83
C GLN A 48 -11.51 12.01 7.98
N LEU A 49 -12.83 12.12 8.18
CA LEU A 49 -13.40 13.02 9.20
C LEU A 49 -12.83 12.78 10.60
N ASN A 50 -12.62 11.51 10.97
CA ASN A 50 -12.29 11.12 12.35
C ASN A 50 -10.93 10.42 12.50
N ALA A 51 -10.31 9.97 11.42
CA ALA A 51 -9.10 9.14 11.47
C ALA A 51 -8.38 9.13 10.12
N TYR A 52 -7.15 8.62 10.12
CA TYR A 52 -6.45 8.33 8.88
C TYR A 52 -6.89 7.01 8.28
N MET A 53 -6.92 6.93 6.95
CA MET A 53 -7.12 5.69 6.20
C MET A 53 -5.88 5.42 5.36
N LEU A 54 -5.23 4.28 5.60
CA LEU A 54 -4.10 3.80 4.81
C LEU A 54 -4.59 2.77 3.79
N ARG A 55 -4.28 3.01 2.52
CA ARG A 55 -4.55 2.05 1.43
C ARG A 55 -3.27 1.35 1.00
N VAL A 56 -3.24 0.03 1.13
CA VAL A 56 -2.11 -0.83 0.75
C VAL A 56 -2.35 -1.38 -0.66
N ALA A 57 -1.30 -1.37 -1.48
CA ALA A 57 -1.33 -1.88 -2.84
C ALA A 57 -1.32 -3.41 -2.86
N ILE A 58 -2.19 -4.01 -3.67
CA ILE A 58 -2.18 -5.44 -3.98
C ILE A 58 -2.21 -5.57 -5.50
N PRO A 59 -1.04 -5.57 -6.16
CA PRO A 59 -0.96 -5.63 -7.61
C PRO A 59 -1.71 -6.83 -8.16
N TYR A 60 -2.57 -6.58 -9.15
CA TYR A 60 -3.39 -7.57 -9.86
C TYR A 60 -4.13 -8.56 -8.94
N GLY A 61 -4.42 -8.15 -7.70
CA GLY A 61 -5.18 -8.94 -6.73
C GLY A 61 -4.48 -10.19 -6.20
N VAL A 62 -3.17 -10.34 -6.40
CA VAL A 62 -2.42 -11.54 -6.01
C VAL A 62 -1.70 -11.33 -4.69
N LEU A 63 -1.86 -12.29 -3.76
CA LEU A 63 -1.22 -12.30 -2.44
C LEU A 63 -0.59 -13.66 -2.14
N ALA A 64 0.58 -13.64 -1.48
CA ALA A 64 1.12 -14.80 -0.79
C ALA A 64 0.44 -15.00 0.58
N ALA A 65 0.45 -16.24 1.08
CA ALA A 65 -0.03 -16.55 2.42
C ALA A 65 0.70 -15.74 3.52
N ALA A 66 2.00 -15.48 3.34
CA ALA A 66 2.79 -14.65 4.27
C ALA A 66 2.31 -13.19 4.29
N GLN A 67 2.03 -12.62 3.11
CA GLN A 67 1.48 -11.27 2.98
C GLN A 67 0.10 -11.15 3.64
N MET A 68 -0.79 -12.13 3.41
CA MET A 68 -2.11 -12.14 4.06
C MET A 68 -2.00 -12.23 5.59
N ARG A 69 -1.05 -13.02 6.12
CA ARG A 69 -0.79 -13.08 7.57
C ARG A 69 -0.30 -11.74 8.12
N LYS A 70 0.60 -11.06 7.39
CA LYS A 70 1.08 -9.73 7.78
C LYS A 70 -0.05 -8.71 7.76
N LEU A 71 -0.90 -8.67 6.73
CA LEU A 71 -2.07 -7.78 6.72
C LEU A 71 -3.00 -8.02 7.92
N ALA A 72 -3.20 -9.27 8.32
CA ALA A 72 -4.01 -9.60 9.51
C ALA A 72 -3.34 -9.17 10.83
N GLU A 73 -2.01 -9.21 10.91
CA GLU A 73 -1.25 -8.68 12.05
C GLU A 73 -1.39 -7.16 12.14
N LEU A 74 -1.16 -6.45 11.02
CA LEU A 74 -1.31 -5.00 10.96
C LEU A 74 -2.72 -4.54 11.34
N ALA A 75 -3.75 -5.29 10.90
CA ALA A 75 -5.14 -5.03 11.28
C ALA A 75 -5.34 -5.05 12.80
N ARG A 76 -4.66 -5.96 13.52
CA ARG A 76 -4.80 -6.13 14.98
C ARG A 76 -3.96 -5.12 15.77
N VAL A 77 -2.80 -4.74 15.23
CA VAL A 77 -1.84 -3.86 15.92
C VAL A 77 -2.19 -2.39 15.69
N TYR A 78 -2.43 -2.01 14.43
CA TYR A 78 -2.55 -0.62 14.01
C TYR A 78 -3.98 -0.19 13.63
N ASP A 79 -4.92 -1.13 13.61
CA ASP A 79 -6.33 -0.85 13.29
C ASP A 79 -7.22 -1.53 14.35
N ARG A 80 -8.50 -1.77 14.04
CA ARG A 80 -9.51 -2.32 14.95
C ARG A 80 -9.79 -3.81 14.72
N GLY A 81 -8.77 -4.54 14.26
CA GLY A 81 -8.85 -5.98 14.01
C GLY A 81 -9.46 -6.36 12.66
N TYR A 82 -9.67 -5.41 11.75
CA TYR A 82 -10.20 -5.67 10.40
C TYR A 82 -9.53 -4.80 9.34
N GLY A 83 -9.66 -5.22 8.08
CA GLY A 83 -9.30 -4.44 6.90
C GLY A 83 -10.36 -4.62 5.82
N HIS A 84 -10.44 -3.67 4.89
CA HIS A 84 -11.45 -3.67 3.84
C HIS A 84 -10.83 -3.88 2.48
N PHE A 85 -11.13 -5.01 1.84
CA PHE A 85 -10.82 -5.18 0.43
C PHE A 85 -11.66 -4.22 -0.42
N THR A 86 -11.02 -3.67 -1.43
CA THR A 86 -11.61 -2.64 -2.29
C THR A 86 -12.04 -3.24 -3.62
N THR A 87 -12.90 -2.54 -4.34
CA THR A 87 -13.27 -2.89 -5.72
C THR A 87 -12.10 -2.83 -6.72
N ARG A 88 -10.96 -2.25 -6.31
CA ARG A 88 -9.70 -2.24 -7.08
C ARG A 88 -8.67 -3.22 -6.52
N GLN A 89 -9.12 -4.26 -5.83
CA GLN A 89 -8.30 -5.37 -5.31
C GLN A 89 -7.27 -5.00 -4.22
N ASN A 90 -7.14 -3.71 -3.85
CA ASN A 90 -6.36 -3.27 -2.69
C ASN A 90 -7.05 -3.61 -1.35
N ILE A 91 -6.36 -3.34 -0.24
CA ILE A 91 -6.92 -3.36 1.13
C ILE A 91 -6.77 -1.99 1.81
N GLN A 92 -7.73 -1.62 2.67
CA GLN A 92 -7.74 -0.38 3.45
C GLN A 92 -7.84 -0.65 4.96
N PHE A 93 -7.05 0.11 5.71
CA PHE A 93 -7.11 0.27 7.16
C PHE A 93 -7.60 1.68 7.47
N ASN A 94 -8.61 1.85 8.32
CA ASN A 94 -9.32 3.13 8.53
C ASN A 94 -9.04 3.80 9.88
N TRP A 95 -8.27 3.16 10.75
CA TRP A 95 -7.99 3.68 12.08
C TRP A 95 -6.51 3.80 12.49
N PRO A 96 -5.49 3.73 11.60
CA PRO A 96 -4.12 3.94 12.03
C PRO A 96 -3.91 5.34 12.62
N MET A 97 -3.18 5.41 13.73
CA MET A 97 -2.68 6.66 14.27
C MET A 97 -1.53 7.17 13.41
N LEU A 98 -1.46 8.49 13.22
CA LEU A 98 -0.47 9.10 12.32
C LEU A 98 0.98 8.72 12.70
N GLU A 99 1.29 8.74 13.99
CA GLU A 99 2.61 8.40 14.54
C GLU A 99 3.06 6.96 14.22
N ASP A 100 2.11 6.04 14.09
CA ASP A 100 2.38 4.62 13.85
C ASP A 100 2.48 4.25 12.37
N VAL A 101 1.99 5.10 11.45
CA VAL A 101 1.95 4.79 10.01
C VAL A 101 3.33 4.46 9.43
N PRO A 102 4.42 5.18 9.77
CA PRO A 102 5.75 4.83 9.27
C PRO A 102 6.19 3.41 9.67
N ASP A 103 5.88 2.96 10.89
CA ASP A 103 6.19 1.59 11.34
C ASP A 103 5.32 0.56 10.63
N MET A 104 4.03 0.85 10.47
CA MET A 104 3.10 0.03 9.69
C MET A 104 3.58 -0.17 8.24
N LEU A 105 4.15 0.88 7.61
CA LEU A 105 4.74 0.81 6.27
C LEU A 105 6.06 0.02 6.25
N ALA A 106 6.90 0.16 7.28
CA ALA A 106 8.13 -0.62 7.42
C ALA A 106 7.83 -2.13 7.53
N GLU A 107 6.78 -2.49 8.30
CA GLU A 107 6.33 -3.86 8.42
C GLU A 107 5.76 -4.43 7.13
N LEU A 108 5.01 -3.63 6.35
CA LEU A 108 4.57 -4.03 5.01
C LEU A 108 5.76 -4.31 4.08
N ALA A 109 6.79 -3.46 4.14
CA ALA A 109 7.99 -3.62 3.33
C ALA A 109 8.73 -4.94 3.64
N SER A 110 8.65 -5.45 4.87
CA SER A 110 9.24 -6.74 5.26
C SER A 110 8.67 -7.96 4.52
N VAL A 111 7.49 -7.80 3.91
CA VAL A 111 6.81 -8.84 3.11
C VAL A 111 6.57 -8.39 1.66
N GLU A 112 7.41 -7.48 1.15
CA GLU A 112 7.37 -7.01 -0.25
C GLU A 112 6.03 -6.32 -0.60
N MET A 113 5.48 -5.54 0.34
CA MET A 113 4.26 -4.75 0.15
C MET A 113 4.50 -3.26 0.42
N HIS A 114 3.69 -2.40 -0.21
CA HIS A 114 3.76 -0.95 -0.04
C HIS A 114 2.39 -0.27 -0.19
N ALA A 115 2.31 1.02 0.16
CA ALA A 115 1.15 1.89 -0.07
C ALA A 115 1.38 2.96 -1.15
N ILE A 116 2.51 2.90 -1.86
CA ILE A 116 2.87 3.81 -2.95
C ILE A 116 1.80 3.76 -4.06
N GLN A 117 1.48 4.91 -4.65
CA GLN A 117 0.55 5.07 -5.79
C GLN A 117 -0.89 4.54 -5.55
N THR A 118 -1.30 4.34 -4.30
CA THR A 118 -2.69 3.95 -3.99
C THR A 118 -3.65 5.16 -3.89
N SER A 119 -3.10 6.36 -4.04
CA SER A 119 -3.74 7.68 -3.93
C SER A 119 -3.03 8.71 -4.84
N GLY A 120 -3.38 9.99 -4.75
CA GLY A 120 -2.77 11.07 -5.53
C GLY A 120 -3.11 11.05 -7.03
N ASN A 121 -2.48 11.95 -7.79
CA ASN A 121 -2.69 12.08 -9.24
C ASN A 121 -1.68 11.20 -10.00
N CYS A 122 -1.92 9.89 -9.97
CA CYS A 122 -1.09 8.88 -10.64
C CYS A 122 -1.96 7.72 -11.14
N ILE A 123 -1.35 6.80 -11.89
CA ILE A 123 -1.97 5.52 -12.22
C ILE A 123 -2.12 4.71 -10.93
N ARG A 124 -3.32 4.19 -10.72
CA ARG A 124 -3.67 3.42 -9.52
C ARG A 124 -3.45 1.94 -9.78
N ASN A 125 -3.70 1.13 -8.74
CA ASN A 125 -3.56 -0.32 -8.79
C ASN A 125 -4.09 -0.93 -10.09
N VAL A 126 -3.24 -1.72 -10.74
CA VAL A 126 -3.56 -2.54 -11.90
C VAL A 126 -4.28 -3.79 -11.40
N THR A 127 -5.43 -4.10 -11.98
CA THR A 127 -6.28 -5.22 -11.57
C THR A 127 -6.29 -6.31 -12.63
N ALA A 128 -6.43 -7.56 -12.22
CA ALA A 128 -6.59 -8.71 -13.14
C ALA A 128 -7.81 -9.55 -12.72
N ASP A 129 -8.23 -10.47 -13.59
CA ASP A 129 -9.27 -11.45 -13.25
C ASP A 129 -8.86 -12.26 -11.99
N PRO A 130 -9.73 -12.43 -10.98
CA PRO A 130 -9.42 -13.22 -9.79
C PRO A 130 -9.10 -14.71 -10.09
N PHE A 131 -9.51 -15.23 -11.26
CA PHE A 131 -9.21 -16.57 -11.73
C PHE A 131 -8.10 -16.62 -12.79
N ALA A 132 -7.36 -15.52 -12.98
CA ALA A 132 -6.24 -15.46 -13.94
C ALA A 132 -5.21 -16.59 -13.73
N GLY A 133 -4.91 -17.32 -14.79
CA GLY A 133 -4.00 -18.46 -14.84
C GLY A 133 -4.61 -19.80 -14.42
N VAL A 134 -5.91 -19.84 -14.10
CA VAL A 134 -6.60 -21.08 -13.68
C VAL A 134 -7.99 -21.26 -14.30
N ALA A 135 -8.60 -20.21 -14.86
CA ALA A 135 -9.90 -20.30 -15.53
C ALA A 135 -9.78 -21.14 -16.81
N ALA A 136 -10.65 -22.14 -16.97
CA ALA A 136 -10.58 -23.05 -18.13
C ALA A 136 -10.95 -22.37 -19.46
N ASP A 137 -11.67 -21.24 -19.38
CA ASP A 137 -12.15 -20.43 -20.49
C ASP A 137 -11.29 -19.17 -20.72
N GLU A 138 -10.16 -19.01 -20.03
CA GLU A 138 -9.26 -17.88 -20.28
C GLU A 138 -8.58 -18.01 -21.64
N ILE A 139 -8.53 -16.92 -22.40
CA ILE A 139 -7.81 -16.87 -23.68
C ILE A 139 -6.30 -16.88 -23.43
N GLU A 140 -5.86 -16.13 -22.41
CA GLU A 140 -4.47 -16.04 -21.95
C GLU A 140 -4.45 -15.56 -20.49
N ASP A 141 -3.35 -15.81 -19.77
CA ASP A 141 -3.14 -15.29 -18.42
C ASP A 141 -2.84 -13.77 -18.45
N PRO A 142 -3.76 -12.89 -17.99
CA PRO A 142 -3.58 -11.44 -18.06
C PRO A 142 -2.50 -10.90 -17.13
N ARG A 143 -1.98 -11.69 -16.17
CA ARG A 143 -1.04 -11.21 -15.16
C ARG A 143 0.30 -10.76 -15.75
N VAL A 144 0.71 -11.34 -16.88
CA VAL A 144 1.93 -10.92 -17.60
C VAL A 144 1.80 -9.47 -18.09
N TRP A 145 0.67 -9.13 -18.70
CA TRP A 145 0.38 -7.77 -19.16
C TRP A 145 0.19 -6.80 -17.99
N ALA A 146 -0.49 -7.25 -16.93
CA ALA A 146 -0.69 -6.46 -15.72
C ALA A 146 0.66 -6.08 -15.06
N GLU A 147 1.62 -6.99 -15.04
CA GLU A 147 2.96 -6.73 -14.50
C GLU A 147 3.72 -5.68 -15.33
N ILE A 148 3.65 -5.74 -16.65
CA ILE A 148 4.27 -4.72 -17.53
C ILE A 148 3.66 -3.34 -17.26
N VAL A 149 2.32 -3.26 -17.15
CA VAL A 149 1.64 -1.98 -16.85
C VAL A 149 2.01 -1.48 -15.45
N ARG A 150 2.12 -2.37 -14.46
CA ARG A 150 2.52 -2.03 -13.09
C ARG A 150 3.94 -1.46 -13.03
N GLN A 151 4.88 -2.00 -13.80
CA GLN A 151 6.25 -1.47 -13.85
C GLN A 151 6.34 -0.09 -14.50
N TRP A 152 5.42 0.23 -15.42
CA TRP A 152 5.34 1.55 -16.04
C TRP A 152 4.63 2.59 -15.16
N SER A 153 3.69 2.16 -14.31
CA SER A 153 2.82 3.02 -13.52
C SER A 153 3.48 3.68 -12.33
#